data_AF-A0A286AJQ5-F1
#
_entry.id   AF-A0A286AJQ5-F1
#
_cell.length_a   1.000
_cell.length_b   1.000
_cell.length_c   1.000
_cell.angle_alpha   90.00
_cell.angle_beta   90.00
_cell.angle_gamma   90.00
#
_symmetry.space_group_name_H-M   'P 1'
#
loop_
_entity.id
_entity.type
_entity.pdbx_description
1 polymer ?
#
loop_
_entity_poly.entity_id
_entity_poly.type
_entity_poly.pdbx_seq_one_letter_code
_entity_poly.pdbx_strand_id
1 'polypeptide(L)'
;MLNLIKLKILILLIFFFTINSSMAQQVLGTFKWNLYPFCNILTVTVTKHDISYTAIGEENHCGIYTSPVRGSFVEQFRNDMPAISGSFTLESSIFFSRILIFIENIDEGLNGVWQDTSGNSGNLIFNPTQNPGLPRSDFGDFSARINKDGNLIFLNQYFDINLIKINRSEVGKYCIKLPYQFRFSKNAAQLSLISSSPKIGLIQQNLSTSCIESERETVLEISIFDNTGILSDSDFSIYIPQPQFFSEKQ
;
A
#
# COMPACT_ATOMS: atom_id res chain seq x y z
N MET A 1 -64.01 -7.82 -30.16
CA MET A 1 -63.45 -8.00 -28.80
C MET A 1 -62.34 -9.05 -28.74
N LEU A 2 -62.48 -10.23 -29.39
CA LEU A 2 -61.50 -11.33 -29.37
C LEU A 2 -60.09 -10.96 -29.90
N ASN A 3 -59.99 -10.08 -30.90
CA ASN A 3 -58.69 -9.66 -31.47
C ASN A 3 -57.88 -8.75 -30.52
N LEU A 4 -58.55 -8.00 -29.64
CA LEU A 4 -57.87 -7.11 -28.69
C LEU A 4 -57.21 -7.90 -27.55
N ILE A 5 -57.82 -9.00 -27.13
CA ILE A 5 -57.30 -9.89 -26.08
C ILE A 5 -56.07 -10.65 -26.59
N LYS A 6 -56.11 -11.16 -27.83
CA LYS A 6 -54.96 -11.84 -28.46
C LYS A 6 -53.75 -10.90 -28.62
N LEU A 7 -53.98 -9.64 -29.01
CA LEU A 7 -52.91 -8.66 -29.14
C LEU A 7 -52.28 -8.30 -27.79
N LYS A 8 -53.10 -8.14 -26.73
CA LYS A 8 -52.58 -7.88 -25.37
C LYS A 8 -51.77 -9.05 -24.82
N ILE A 9 -52.21 -10.29 -25.06
CA ILE A 9 -51.48 -11.50 -24.65
C ILE A 9 -50.16 -11.63 -25.41
N LEU A 10 -50.16 -11.33 -26.72
CA LEU A 10 -48.93 -11.35 -27.53
C LEU A 10 -47.93 -10.29 -27.06
N ILE A 11 -48.39 -9.07 -26.75
CA ILE A 11 -47.53 -8.00 -26.20
C ILE A 11 -46.98 -8.42 -24.83
N LEU A 12 -47.80 -9.01 -23.96
CA LEU A 12 -47.36 -9.49 -22.65
C LEU A 12 -46.32 -10.62 -22.76
N LEU A 13 -46.49 -11.54 -23.72
CA LEU A 13 -45.54 -12.62 -24.00
C LEU A 13 -44.22 -12.10 -24.57
N ILE A 14 -44.25 -11.10 -25.45
CA ILE A 14 -43.05 -10.45 -25.97
C ILE A 14 -42.31 -9.72 -24.85
N PHE A 15 -43.04 -9.04 -23.95
CA PHE A 15 -42.45 -8.35 -22.80
C PHE A 15 -41.84 -9.33 -21.78
N PHE A 16 -42.40 -10.52 -21.61
CA PHE A 16 -41.83 -11.55 -20.73
C PHE A 16 -40.56 -12.20 -21.29
N PHE A 17 -40.38 -12.22 -22.62
CA PHE A 17 -39.20 -12.80 -23.25
C PHE A 17 -37.99 -11.87 -23.31
N THR A 18 -38.16 -10.56 -23.08
CA THR A 18 -37.06 -9.57 -23.19
C THR A 18 -36.36 -9.22 -21.88
N ILE A 19 -36.76 -9.79 -20.73
CA ILE A 19 -36.25 -9.38 -19.40
C ILE A 19 -35.10 -10.23 -18.85
N ASN A 20 -34.58 -11.19 -19.61
CA ASN A 20 -33.44 -12.01 -19.19
C ASN A 20 -32.17 -11.71 -19.99
N SER A 21 -31.83 -10.43 -20.17
CA SER A 21 -30.42 -10.09 -20.35
C SER A 21 -29.74 -10.28 -19.01
N SER A 22 -29.40 -11.53 -18.66
CA SER A 22 -28.42 -11.78 -17.62
C SER A 22 -27.21 -10.93 -18.00
N MET A 23 -26.86 -9.95 -17.17
CA MET A 23 -25.63 -9.17 -17.33
C MET A 23 -24.51 -10.19 -17.50
N ALA A 24 -24.01 -10.34 -18.73
CA ALA A 24 -23.11 -11.41 -19.07
C ALA A 24 -21.76 -11.01 -18.49
N GLN A 25 -21.48 -11.52 -17.30
CA GLN A 25 -20.16 -11.44 -16.71
C GLN A 25 -19.17 -12.07 -17.69
N GLN A 26 -18.33 -11.25 -18.31
CA GLN A 26 -17.39 -11.69 -19.33
C GLN A 26 -15.98 -11.64 -18.77
N VAL A 27 -15.33 -12.81 -18.66
CA VAL A 27 -13.90 -12.86 -18.36
C VAL A 27 -13.15 -12.33 -19.59
N LEU A 28 -12.43 -11.22 -19.42
CA LEU A 28 -11.65 -10.60 -20.49
C LEU A 28 -10.30 -11.28 -20.67
N GLY A 29 -9.75 -11.84 -19.60
CA GLY A 29 -8.47 -12.56 -19.60
C GLY A 29 -7.60 -12.21 -18.40
N THR A 30 -6.35 -12.65 -18.45
CA THR A 30 -5.31 -12.35 -17.44
C THR A 30 -4.38 -11.27 -17.97
N PHE A 31 -4.23 -10.20 -17.20
CA PHE A 31 -3.46 -9.02 -17.53
C PHE A 31 -2.27 -8.90 -16.59
N LYS A 32 -1.15 -8.37 -17.11
CA LYS A 32 0.06 -8.09 -16.33
C LYS A 32 0.38 -6.61 -16.41
N TRP A 33 0.53 -5.98 -15.24
CA TRP A 33 0.93 -4.58 -15.13
C TRP A 33 2.14 -4.44 -14.22
N ASN A 34 3.14 -3.67 -14.65
CA ASN A 34 4.23 -3.23 -13.79
C ASN A 34 3.93 -1.86 -13.18
N LEU A 35 4.23 -1.72 -11.88
CA LEU A 35 4.11 -0.47 -11.12
C LEU A 35 5.42 0.35 -11.20
N TYR A 36 5.79 0.82 -12.39
CA TYR A 36 7.00 1.61 -12.59
C TYR A 36 6.99 2.88 -11.71
N PRO A 37 8.11 3.27 -11.06
CA PRO A 37 9.49 2.80 -11.24
C PRO A 37 9.90 1.60 -10.37
N PHE A 38 8.95 0.89 -9.77
CA PHE A 38 9.23 -0.30 -8.97
C PHE A 38 9.13 -1.57 -9.81
N CYS A 39 9.79 -2.64 -9.38
CA CYS A 39 9.78 -3.92 -10.10
C CYS A 39 8.52 -4.77 -9.82
N ASN A 40 7.57 -4.26 -9.03
CA ASN A 40 6.33 -4.95 -8.68
C ASN A 40 5.49 -5.23 -9.93
N ILE A 41 4.93 -6.44 -10.03
CA ILE A 41 4.04 -6.85 -11.12
C ILE A 41 2.70 -7.30 -10.55
N LEU A 42 1.63 -6.67 -11.00
CA LEU A 42 0.27 -7.15 -10.79
C LEU A 42 -0.08 -8.15 -11.90
N THR A 43 -0.42 -9.38 -11.54
CA THR A 43 -0.98 -10.37 -12.46
C THR A 43 -2.42 -10.65 -12.04
N VAL A 44 -3.39 -10.19 -12.83
CA VAL A 44 -4.80 -10.23 -12.44
C VAL A 44 -5.69 -10.73 -13.57
N THR A 45 -6.68 -11.54 -13.23
CA THR A 45 -7.77 -11.91 -14.14
C THR A 45 -8.85 -10.85 -14.07
N VAL A 46 -9.12 -10.19 -15.19
CA VAL A 46 -10.11 -9.12 -15.30
C VAL A 46 -11.42 -9.68 -15.83
N THR A 47 -12.51 -9.32 -15.16
CA THR A 47 -13.87 -9.69 -15.53
C THR A 47 -14.70 -8.43 -15.68
N LYS A 48 -15.34 -8.27 -16.84
CA LYS A 48 -16.25 -7.16 -17.13
C LYS A 48 -17.64 -7.49 -16.60
N HIS A 49 -18.25 -6.49 -15.98
CA HIS A 49 -19.65 -6.45 -15.57
C HIS A 49 -20.24 -5.14 -16.09
N ASP A 50 -21.10 -5.17 -17.10
CA ASP A 50 -21.74 -3.98 -17.66
C ASP A 50 -20.82 -2.75 -17.80
N ILE A 51 -20.90 -1.80 -16.87
CA ILE A 51 -20.12 -0.53 -16.85
C ILE A 51 -18.88 -0.57 -15.92
N SER A 52 -18.54 -1.73 -15.38
CA SER A 52 -17.51 -1.92 -14.36
C SER A 52 -16.65 -3.14 -14.66
N TYR A 53 -15.50 -3.22 -13.99
CA TYR A 53 -14.61 -4.36 -14.07
C TYR A 53 -14.15 -4.74 -12.67
N THR A 54 -14.06 -6.05 -12.44
CA THR A 54 -13.39 -6.59 -11.26
C THR A 54 -12.12 -7.28 -11.70
N ALA A 55 -11.08 -7.18 -10.89
CA ALA A 55 -9.82 -7.85 -11.12
C ALA A 55 -9.46 -8.70 -9.89
N ILE A 56 -9.00 -9.94 -10.08
CA ILE A 56 -8.55 -10.80 -8.98
C ILE A 56 -7.24 -11.46 -9.39
N GLY A 57 -6.26 -11.45 -8.49
CA GLY A 57 -4.98 -12.11 -8.73
C GLY A 57 -3.98 -11.82 -7.63
N GLU A 58 -2.74 -11.54 -8.03
CA GLU A 58 -1.63 -11.33 -7.11
C GLU A 58 -0.67 -10.23 -7.59
N GLU A 59 0.02 -9.61 -6.63
CA GLU A 59 1.19 -8.80 -6.84
C GLU A 59 2.42 -9.66 -6.58
N ASN A 60 3.34 -9.71 -7.53
CA ASN A 60 4.68 -10.23 -7.33
C ASN A 60 5.59 -9.08 -6.90
N HIS A 61 6.06 -9.15 -5.65
CA HIS A 61 6.92 -8.15 -5.03
C HIS A 61 8.39 -8.41 -5.40
N CYS A 62 8.69 -8.36 -6.70
CA CYS A 62 10.01 -8.55 -7.28
C CYS A 62 10.69 -9.90 -6.96
N GLY A 63 9.89 -10.95 -6.82
CA GLY A 63 10.32 -12.30 -6.50
C GLY A 63 10.54 -12.56 -5.01
N ILE A 64 10.36 -11.56 -4.15
CA ILE A 64 10.54 -11.71 -2.70
C ILE A 64 9.34 -12.43 -2.09
N TYR A 65 8.13 -11.97 -2.40
CA TYR A 65 6.86 -12.58 -1.98
C TYR A 65 5.74 -12.24 -2.96
N THR A 66 4.60 -12.90 -2.81
CA THR A 66 3.35 -12.55 -3.49
C THR A 66 2.28 -12.11 -2.50
N SER A 67 1.46 -11.15 -2.92
CA SER A 67 0.32 -10.64 -2.14
C SER A 67 -0.95 -10.75 -2.96
N PRO A 68 -2.07 -11.27 -2.42
CA PRO A 68 -3.34 -11.28 -3.14
C PRO A 68 -3.83 -9.86 -3.44
N VAL A 69 -4.42 -9.71 -4.62
CA VAL A 69 -4.89 -8.43 -5.17
C VAL A 69 -6.35 -8.56 -5.59
N ARG A 70 -7.14 -7.55 -5.24
CA ARG A 70 -8.52 -7.36 -5.72
C ARG A 70 -8.67 -5.97 -6.29
N GLY A 71 -9.17 -5.84 -7.50
CA GLY A 71 -9.39 -4.56 -8.16
C GLY A 71 -10.85 -4.31 -8.51
N SER A 72 -11.21 -3.03 -8.55
CA SER A 72 -12.50 -2.55 -9.03
C SER A 72 -12.27 -1.32 -9.90
N PHE A 73 -12.85 -1.32 -11.10
CA PHE A 73 -12.68 -0.27 -12.10
C PHE A 73 -14.01 0.10 -12.73
N VAL A 74 -14.11 1.33 -13.20
CA VAL A 74 -15.27 1.84 -13.94
C VAL A 74 -14.80 2.53 -15.21
N GLU A 75 -15.61 2.40 -16.27
CA GLU A 75 -15.46 3.25 -17.45
C GLU A 75 -15.85 4.69 -17.08
N GLN A 76 -15.03 5.65 -17.46
CA GLN A 76 -15.25 7.08 -17.29
C GLN A 76 -15.02 7.79 -18.62
N PHE A 77 -15.72 8.91 -18.85
CA PHE A 77 -15.50 9.76 -20.02
C PHE A 77 -14.76 11.02 -19.59
N ARG A 78 -13.58 11.26 -20.15
CA ARG A 78 -12.76 12.45 -19.88
C ARG A 78 -12.48 13.17 -21.20
N ASN A 79 -12.99 14.39 -21.34
CA ASN A 79 -12.89 15.18 -22.58
C ASN A 79 -13.36 14.39 -23.82
N ASP A 80 -14.52 13.75 -23.72
CA ASP A 80 -15.13 12.89 -24.76
C ASP A 80 -14.30 11.65 -25.17
N MET A 81 -13.23 11.33 -24.44
CA MET A 81 -12.47 10.09 -24.62
C MET A 81 -12.79 9.09 -23.50
N PRO A 82 -13.00 7.81 -23.84
CA PRO A 82 -13.15 6.77 -22.82
C PRO A 82 -11.83 6.57 -22.08
N ALA A 83 -11.89 6.50 -20.76
CA ALA A 83 -10.79 6.15 -19.89
C ALA A 83 -11.29 5.17 -18.83
N ILE A 84 -10.39 4.36 -18.27
CA ILE A 84 -10.72 3.50 -17.13
C ILE A 84 -9.96 4.02 -15.92
N SER A 85 -10.66 4.11 -14.79
CA SER A 85 -10.07 4.42 -13.49
C SER A 85 -10.60 3.44 -12.44
N GLY A 86 -9.84 3.27 -11.37
CA GLY A 86 -10.24 2.37 -10.30
C GLY A 86 -9.17 2.23 -9.24
N SER A 87 -9.25 1.13 -8.52
CA SER A 87 -8.22 0.80 -7.54
C SER A 87 -7.98 -0.69 -7.42
N PHE A 88 -6.77 -1.03 -6.97
CA PHE A 88 -6.44 -2.32 -6.42
C PHE A 88 -6.33 -2.22 -4.90
N THR A 89 -6.83 -3.23 -4.20
CA THR A 89 -6.56 -3.51 -2.80
C THR A 89 -5.60 -4.68 -2.74
N LEU A 90 -4.47 -4.47 -2.09
CA LEU A 90 -3.48 -5.49 -1.78
C LEU A 90 -3.61 -5.88 -0.33
N GLU A 91 -3.64 -7.17 -0.05
CA GLU A 91 -3.56 -7.68 1.32
C GLU A 91 -2.15 -8.24 1.51
N SER A 92 -1.29 -7.48 2.18
CA SER A 92 0.07 -7.93 2.46
C SER A 92 0.02 -9.05 3.50
N SER A 93 0.44 -10.24 3.12
CA SER A 93 0.55 -11.40 4.03
C SER A 93 1.61 -11.23 5.10
N ILE A 94 2.64 -10.41 4.83
CA ILE A 94 3.78 -10.20 5.73
C ILE A 94 3.46 -9.17 6.81
N PHE A 95 2.92 -8.04 6.40
CA PHE A 95 2.67 -6.90 7.29
C PHE A 95 1.23 -6.79 7.78
N PHE A 96 0.32 -7.70 7.40
CA PHE A 96 -1.12 -7.61 7.72
C PHE A 96 -1.75 -6.25 7.38
N SER A 97 -1.15 -5.52 6.45
CA SER A 97 -1.60 -4.21 6.00
C SER A 97 -2.44 -4.34 4.73
N ARG A 98 -3.32 -3.35 4.53
CA ARG A 98 -4.01 -3.15 3.26
C ARG A 98 -3.45 -1.93 2.57
N ILE A 99 -3.01 -2.10 1.34
CA ILE A 99 -2.56 -1.00 0.49
C ILE A 99 -3.61 -0.80 -0.60
N LEU A 100 -4.06 0.43 -0.78
CA LEU A 100 -4.89 0.80 -1.92
C LEU A 100 -3.99 1.43 -2.97
N ILE A 101 -3.99 0.88 -4.18
CA ILE A 101 -3.38 1.47 -5.37
C ILE A 101 -4.49 2.08 -6.19
N PHE A 102 -4.52 3.40 -6.29
CA PHE A 102 -5.38 4.15 -7.20
C PHE A 102 -4.75 4.13 -8.59
N ILE A 103 -5.58 3.88 -9.60
CA ILE A 103 -5.17 3.93 -11.00
C ILE A 103 -6.06 4.91 -11.72
N GLU A 104 -5.43 5.80 -12.45
CA GLU A 104 -6.11 6.82 -13.23
C GLU A 104 -5.63 6.80 -14.68
N ASN A 105 -6.57 7.18 -15.57
CA ASN A 105 -6.28 7.47 -16.97
C ASN A 105 -5.68 6.27 -17.71
N ILE A 106 -6.27 5.07 -17.53
CA ILE A 106 -5.89 3.92 -18.35
C ILE A 106 -6.26 4.22 -19.81
N ASP A 107 -5.27 4.23 -20.69
CA ASP A 107 -5.39 4.47 -22.13
C ASP A 107 -5.73 3.21 -22.93
N GLU A 108 -5.85 3.34 -24.25
CA GLU A 108 -6.12 2.22 -25.16
C GLU A 108 -5.01 1.15 -25.17
N GLY A 109 -3.79 1.52 -24.78
CA GLY A 109 -2.66 0.60 -24.57
C GLY A 109 -2.67 -0.07 -23.20
N LEU A 110 -3.70 0.17 -22.38
CA LEU A 110 -3.84 -0.27 -20.99
C LEU A 110 -2.75 0.27 -20.05
N ASN A 111 -2.10 1.38 -20.42
CA ASN A 111 -1.14 2.08 -19.57
C ASN A 111 -1.84 3.21 -18.84
N GLY A 112 -1.30 3.63 -17.70
CA GLY A 112 -1.88 4.72 -16.92
C GLY A 112 -0.92 5.27 -15.89
N VAL A 113 -1.47 6.04 -14.95
CA VAL A 113 -0.73 6.47 -13.75
C VAL A 113 -1.30 5.77 -12.53
N TRP A 114 -0.45 5.53 -11.54
CA TRP A 114 -0.87 4.95 -10.28
C TRP A 114 -0.28 5.71 -9.10
N GLN A 115 -0.98 5.62 -7.98
CA GLN A 115 -0.54 6.10 -6.68
C GLN A 115 -1.06 5.16 -5.61
N ASP A 116 -0.32 4.92 -4.54
CA ASP A 116 -0.79 4.11 -3.42
C ASP A 116 -0.94 4.91 -2.11
N THR A 117 -1.57 4.27 -1.12
CA THR A 117 -1.77 4.81 0.23
C THR A 117 -0.48 4.93 1.05
N SER A 118 0.63 4.39 0.56
CA SER A 118 1.96 4.51 1.17
C SER A 118 2.77 5.66 0.55
N GLY A 119 2.17 6.46 -0.34
CA GLY A 119 2.78 7.61 -1.00
C GLY A 119 3.63 7.25 -2.21
N ASN A 120 3.69 5.97 -2.61
CA ASN A 120 4.36 5.58 -3.84
C ASN A 120 3.50 5.97 -5.05
N SER A 121 4.14 6.29 -6.17
CA SER A 121 3.44 6.59 -7.42
C SER A 121 4.33 6.36 -8.63
N GLY A 122 3.70 6.33 -9.81
CA GLY A 122 4.40 6.33 -11.08
C GLY A 122 3.52 5.89 -12.24
N ASN A 123 4.11 5.19 -13.20
CA ASN A 123 3.43 4.75 -14.42
C ASN A 123 3.03 3.27 -14.31
N LEU A 124 1.83 2.96 -14.75
CA LEU A 124 1.33 1.60 -14.91
C LEU A 124 1.68 1.14 -16.33
N ILE A 125 2.59 0.16 -16.44
CA ILE A 125 3.07 -0.35 -17.72
C ILE A 125 2.42 -1.69 -18.02
N PHE A 126 1.65 -1.80 -19.11
CA PHE A 126 1.00 -3.04 -19.52
C PHE A 126 1.98 -4.01 -20.20
N ASN A 127 1.89 -5.30 -19.86
CA ASN A 127 2.72 -6.38 -20.39
C ASN A 127 4.22 -6.02 -20.45
N PRO A 128 4.84 -5.69 -19.31
CA PRO A 128 6.25 -5.30 -19.25
C PRO A 128 7.15 -6.43 -19.78
N THR A 129 8.16 -6.07 -20.59
CA THR A 129 9.21 -7.02 -21.04
C THR A 129 10.34 -7.15 -20.02
N GLN A 130 10.50 -6.14 -19.16
CA GLN A 130 11.45 -6.08 -18.07
C GLN A 130 10.78 -5.44 -16.85
N ASN A 131 11.23 -5.79 -15.64
CA ASN A 131 10.70 -5.24 -14.40
C ASN A 131 11.80 -4.40 -13.75
N PRO A 132 12.07 -3.19 -14.26
CA PRO A 132 13.12 -2.34 -13.71
C PRO A 132 12.75 -1.87 -12.31
N GLY A 133 13.77 -1.51 -11.54
CA GLY A 133 13.59 -0.87 -10.24
C GLY A 133 13.73 -1.80 -9.06
N LEU A 134 13.44 -1.24 -7.90
CA LEU A 134 13.50 -1.90 -6.60
C LEU A 134 12.09 -2.23 -6.13
N PRO A 135 11.95 -3.14 -5.16
CA PRO A 135 10.65 -3.43 -4.58
C PRO A 135 10.00 -2.17 -3.99
N ARG A 136 8.71 -1.99 -4.26
CA ARG A 136 7.89 -0.92 -3.70
C ARG A 136 7.86 -1.04 -2.17
N SER A 137 7.91 0.07 -1.45
CA SER A 137 7.73 0.00 0.00
C SER A 137 6.25 -0.26 0.30
N ASP A 138 5.96 -1.44 0.85
CA ASP A 138 4.64 -1.78 1.40
C ASP A 138 4.38 -1.19 2.78
N PHE A 139 5.38 -0.52 3.35
CA PHE A 139 5.23 0.23 4.58
C PHE A 139 4.44 1.50 4.28
N GLY A 140 3.19 1.53 4.73
CA GLY A 140 2.53 2.79 5.02
C GLY A 140 3.26 3.48 6.17
N ASP A 141 3.13 4.79 6.26
CA ASP A 141 3.62 5.53 7.41
C ASP A 141 3.09 4.87 8.69
N PHE A 142 3.97 4.54 9.63
CA PHE A 142 3.53 4.08 10.94
C PHE A 142 3.74 5.20 11.94
N SER A 143 2.68 5.52 12.67
CA SER A 143 2.75 6.44 13.79
C SER A 143 2.85 5.63 15.07
N ALA A 144 3.77 6.01 15.93
CA ALA A 144 3.90 5.43 17.26
C ALA A 144 4.10 6.56 18.27
N ARG A 145 3.40 6.48 19.42
CA ARG A 145 3.54 7.38 20.58
C ARG A 145 4.22 6.66 21.72
N ILE A 146 4.89 7.36 22.62
CA ILE A 146 5.31 6.76 23.91
C ILE A 146 4.38 7.26 25.01
N ASN A 147 3.84 6.34 25.80
CA ASN A 147 3.02 6.71 26.95
C ASN A 147 3.87 7.10 28.17
N LYS A 148 3.21 7.62 29.21
CA LYS A 148 3.83 8.03 30.48
C LYS A 148 4.70 6.96 31.18
N ASP A 149 4.41 5.69 30.92
CA ASP A 149 5.13 4.56 31.50
C ASP A 149 6.38 4.20 30.67
N GLY A 150 6.64 4.95 29.59
CA GLY A 150 7.74 4.73 28.66
C GLY A 150 7.45 3.65 27.62
N ASN A 151 6.21 3.18 27.49
CA ASN A 151 5.84 2.17 26.50
C ASN A 151 5.53 2.80 25.15
N LEU A 152 6.11 2.26 24.07
CA LEU A 152 5.73 2.63 22.72
C LEU A 152 4.36 1.99 22.38
N ILE A 153 3.44 2.82 21.92
CA ILE A 153 2.11 2.47 21.45
C ILE A 153 2.06 2.82 19.97
N PHE A 154 1.93 1.82 19.12
CA PHE A 154 1.65 2.04 17.71
C PHE A 154 0.23 2.56 17.56
N LEU A 155 0.11 3.72 16.91
CA LEU A 155 -1.17 4.38 16.62
C LEU A 155 -1.83 3.78 15.38
N ASN A 156 -1.05 3.16 14.50
CA ASN A 156 -1.59 2.39 13.37
C ASN A 156 -1.75 0.92 13.76
N GLN A 157 -3.01 0.47 13.72
CA GLN A 157 -3.47 -0.88 14.04
C GLN A 157 -3.00 -1.98 13.06
N TYR A 158 -2.21 -1.62 12.05
CA TYR A 158 -1.80 -2.53 10.98
C TYR A 158 -0.46 -3.21 11.21
N PHE A 159 0.23 -2.94 12.33
CA PHE A 159 1.46 -3.66 12.68
C PHE A 159 1.19 -4.67 13.77
N ASP A 160 1.65 -5.91 13.58
CA ASP A 160 1.77 -6.86 14.68
C ASP A 160 2.87 -6.36 15.62
N ILE A 161 2.45 -5.69 16.68
CA ILE A 161 3.31 -5.13 17.74
C ILE A 161 4.21 -6.21 18.37
N ASN A 162 3.86 -7.49 18.25
CA ASN A 162 4.68 -8.58 18.78
C ASN A 162 5.99 -8.80 17.99
N LEU A 163 6.08 -8.28 16.77
CA LEU A 163 7.28 -8.39 15.93
C LEU A 163 8.32 -7.29 16.21
N ILE A 164 7.91 -6.18 16.82
CA ILE A 164 8.80 -5.07 17.14
C ILE A 164 9.17 -5.16 18.61
N LYS A 165 10.39 -5.63 18.89
CA LYS A 165 10.91 -5.66 20.26
C LYS A 165 11.52 -4.30 20.57
N ILE A 166 11.06 -3.70 21.66
CA ILE A 166 11.54 -2.40 22.10
C ILE A 166 12.17 -2.59 23.46
N ASN A 167 13.49 -2.47 23.47
CA ASN A 167 14.24 -2.50 24.71
C ASN A 167 14.61 -1.06 25.05
N ARG A 168 14.22 -0.62 26.23
CA ARG A 168 14.72 0.62 26.81
C ARG A 168 16.13 0.35 27.29
N SER A 169 17.14 0.94 26.65
CA SER A 169 18.53 0.77 27.09
C SER A 169 18.83 1.66 28.30
N GLU A 170 18.34 2.91 28.27
CA GLU A 170 18.53 3.94 29.32
C GLU A 170 17.34 4.93 29.34
N VAL A 171 17.33 5.89 30.27
CA VAL A 171 16.31 6.96 30.27
C VAL A 171 16.43 7.76 28.97
N GLY A 172 15.34 7.84 28.20
CA GLY A 172 15.29 8.58 26.93
C GLY A 172 15.81 7.80 25.72
N LYS A 173 16.37 6.59 25.88
CA LYS A 173 16.91 5.78 24.78
C LYS A 173 16.08 4.53 24.52
N TYR A 174 15.67 4.37 23.26
CA TYR A 174 14.87 3.25 22.80
C TYR A 174 15.63 2.50 21.70
N CYS A 175 15.84 1.20 21.90
CA CYS A 175 16.31 0.29 20.87
C CYS A 175 15.07 -0.35 20.22
N ILE A 176 14.75 0.04 18.99
CA ILE A 176 13.68 -0.55 18.21
C ILE A 176 14.28 -1.62 17.31
N LYS A 177 14.00 -2.88 17.64
CA LYS A 177 14.39 -4.03 16.83
C LYS A 177 13.30 -4.29 15.80
N LEU A 178 13.67 -4.14 14.53
CA LEU A 178 12.77 -4.44 13.43
C LEU A 178 12.95 -5.91 12.99
N PRO A 179 11.87 -6.61 12.63
CA PRO A 179 11.90 -8.04 12.28
C PRO A 179 12.65 -8.35 10.97
N TYR A 180 13.02 -7.33 10.20
CA TYR A 180 13.69 -7.46 8.91
C TYR A 180 14.95 -6.61 8.85
N GLN A 181 15.92 -7.05 8.04
CA GLN A 181 17.12 -6.27 7.77
C GLN A 181 16.78 -5.08 6.87
N PHE A 182 16.69 -3.90 7.46
CA PHE A 182 16.68 -2.65 6.70
C PHE A 182 18.12 -2.15 6.57
N ARG A 183 18.60 -2.00 5.34
CA ARG A 183 19.82 -1.21 5.07
C ARG A 183 19.42 0.26 5.02
N PHE A 184 19.57 0.96 6.14
CA PHE A 184 19.46 2.40 6.15
C PHE A 184 20.70 3.00 5.47
N SER A 185 20.52 3.81 4.44
CA SER A 185 21.61 4.67 3.95
C SER A 185 21.94 5.68 5.04
N LYS A 186 23.24 5.90 5.28
CA LYS A 186 23.78 6.92 6.21
C LYS A 186 23.18 8.32 5.98
N ASN A 187 22.60 8.56 4.80
CA ASN A 187 22.04 9.85 4.38
C ASN A 187 20.52 9.83 4.15
N ALA A 188 19.83 8.67 4.22
CA ALA A 188 18.42 8.53 3.79
C ALA A 188 17.40 8.33 4.91
N ALA A 189 17.82 7.93 6.11
CA ALA A 189 16.91 7.81 7.23
C ALA A 189 16.74 9.16 7.93
N GLN A 190 16.13 10.16 7.29
CA GLN A 190 15.64 11.33 8.05
C GLN A 190 14.37 10.93 8.78
N LEU A 191 14.52 10.58 10.05
CA LEU A 191 13.40 10.33 10.94
C LEU A 191 12.71 11.68 11.22
N SER A 192 11.59 11.96 10.56
CA SER A 192 10.85 13.20 10.76
C SER A 192 9.93 13.05 11.97
N LEU A 193 10.41 13.50 13.12
CA LEU A 193 9.60 13.53 14.33
C LEU A 193 8.76 14.80 14.35
N ILE A 194 7.45 14.65 14.18
CA ILE A 194 6.50 15.75 14.36
C ILE A 194 5.97 15.63 15.79
N SER A 195 6.37 16.55 16.66
CA SER A 195 5.76 16.70 17.98
C SER A 195 4.66 17.76 17.92
N SER A 196 3.51 17.45 18.52
CA SER A 196 2.47 18.45 18.79
C SER A 196 2.80 19.32 20.02
N SER A 197 3.87 18.97 20.76
CA SER A 197 4.28 19.66 21.98
C SER A 197 5.47 20.60 21.73
N PRO A 198 5.35 21.91 22.04
CA PRO A 198 6.43 22.89 21.84
C PRO A 198 7.61 22.72 22.81
N LYS A 199 7.63 21.69 23.65
CA LYS A 199 8.64 21.46 24.70
C LYS A 199 9.72 20.43 24.35
N ILE A 200 9.65 19.79 23.19
CA ILE A 200 10.64 18.78 22.79
C ILE A 200 11.83 19.47 22.12
N GLY A 201 13.02 19.26 22.68
CA GLY A 201 14.30 19.74 22.17
C GLY A 201 14.95 18.72 21.23
N LEU A 202 16.00 19.18 20.55
CA LEU A 202 16.81 18.50 19.54
C LEU A 202 16.87 16.96 19.68
N ILE A 203 16.40 16.26 18.65
CA ILE A 203 16.43 14.79 18.59
C ILE A 203 17.63 14.36 17.76
N GLN A 204 18.60 13.73 18.40
CA GLN A 204 19.80 13.24 17.74
C GLN A 204 19.62 11.78 17.36
N GLN A 205 19.64 11.51 16.05
CA GLN A 205 19.67 10.15 15.52
C GLN A 205 21.12 9.70 15.43
N ASN A 206 21.51 8.76 16.30
CA ASN A 206 22.77 8.06 16.17
C ASN A 206 22.47 6.61 15.81
N LEU A 207 23.01 6.12 14.69
CA LEU A 207 23.16 4.68 14.47
C LEU A 207 24.21 4.19 15.45
N SER A 208 23.79 3.90 16.67
CA SER A 208 24.68 3.44 17.72
C SER A 208 24.69 1.92 17.78
N THR A 209 25.88 1.37 17.96
CA THR A 209 26.08 -0.08 18.13
C THR A 209 25.63 -0.58 19.49
N SER A 210 25.29 0.31 20.45
CA SER A 210 24.83 -0.07 21.79
C SER A 210 23.56 -0.90 21.80
N CYS A 211 22.76 -0.83 20.73
CA CYS A 211 21.53 -1.60 20.59
C CYS A 211 21.68 -2.91 19.80
N ILE A 212 22.87 -3.24 19.29
CA ILE A 212 23.08 -4.40 18.40
C ILE A 212 23.43 -5.63 19.24
N GLU A 213 22.49 -6.55 19.42
CA GLU A 213 22.74 -7.86 20.07
C GLU A 213 23.34 -8.90 19.11
N SER A 214 23.24 -8.68 17.78
CA SER A 214 23.67 -9.61 16.73
C SER A 214 23.93 -8.88 15.42
N GLU A 215 24.98 -9.26 14.67
CA GLU A 215 25.35 -8.67 13.36
C GLU A 215 24.26 -8.80 12.28
N ARG A 216 23.23 -9.60 12.52
CA ARG A 216 22.14 -9.82 11.55
C ARG A 216 20.90 -8.96 11.81
N GLU A 217 20.93 -8.06 12.78
CA GLU A 217 19.76 -7.33 13.21
C GLU A 217 19.87 -5.85 12.85
N THR A 218 18.80 -5.30 12.29
CA THR A 218 18.67 -3.86 12.15
C THR A 218 18.02 -3.32 13.42
N VAL A 219 18.80 -2.57 14.19
CA VAL A 219 18.32 -1.91 15.40
C VAL A 219 18.43 -0.41 15.23
N LEU A 220 17.30 0.28 15.42
CA LEU A 220 17.23 1.73 15.39
C LEU A 220 17.28 2.24 16.83
N GLU A 221 18.34 2.99 17.17
CA GLU A 221 18.40 3.71 18.43
C GLU A 221 17.75 5.09 18.26
N ILE A 222 16.70 5.36 19.04
CA ILE A 222 16.05 6.67 19.10
C ILE A 222 16.26 7.25 20.49
N SER A 223 16.87 8.42 20.55
CA SER A 223 17.03 9.19 21.79
C SER A 223 16.05 10.35 21.81
N ILE A 224 15.18 10.42 22.83
CA ILE A 224 14.13 11.44 22.96
C ILE A 224 14.32 12.15 24.29
N PHE A 225 14.56 13.46 24.22
CA PHE A 225 14.76 14.31 25.38
C PHE A 225 13.87 15.56 25.26
N ASP A 226 13.25 15.98 26.35
CA ASP A 226 12.74 17.34 26.42
C ASP A 226 13.87 18.33 26.76
N ASN A 227 13.56 19.63 26.81
CA ASN A 227 14.52 20.69 27.14
C ASN A 227 15.14 20.57 28.55
N THR A 228 14.62 19.68 29.40
CA THR A 228 15.09 19.40 30.76
C THR A 228 15.88 18.09 30.86
N GLY A 229 16.02 17.34 29.76
CA GLY A 229 16.64 16.01 29.76
C GLY A 229 15.74 14.91 30.36
N ILE A 230 14.47 15.21 30.58
CA ILE A 230 13.48 14.29 31.14
C ILE A 230 12.49 13.92 30.02
N LEU A 231 11.93 12.71 30.04
CA LEU A 231 10.82 12.39 29.15
C LEU A 231 9.55 13.07 29.68
N SER A 232 9.14 14.20 29.10
CA SER A 232 7.82 14.77 29.39
C SER A 232 6.73 14.01 28.62
N ASP A 233 5.53 13.89 29.22
CA ASP A 233 4.31 13.36 28.58
C ASP A 233 4.03 14.16 27.30
N SER A 234 4.55 13.66 26.19
CA SER A 234 4.37 14.31 24.90
C SER A 234 4.16 13.26 23.84
N ASP A 235 3.00 13.34 23.20
CA ASP A 235 2.74 12.59 21.98
C ASP A 235 3.72 13.10 20.92
N PHE A 236 4.56 12.21 20.43
CA PHE A 236 5.36 12.42 19.25
C PHE A 236 5.03 11.31 18.25
N SER A 237 5.11 11.62 16.97
CA SER A 237 4.98 10.64 15.90
C SER A 237 6.37 10.40 15.31
N ILE A 238 6.86 9.17 15.42
CA ILE A 238 8.05 8.75 14.66
C ILE A 238 7.63 8.49 13.21
N TYR A 239 8.14 9.29 12.27
CA TYR A 239 8.09 8.97 10.86
C TYR A 239 9.35 8.20 10.48
N ILE A 240 9.24 6.91 10.15
CA ILE A 240 10.35 6.21 9.51
C ILE A 240 10.16 6.35 8.00
N PRO A 241 11.01 7.12 7.31
CA PRO A 241 10.92 7.22 5.86
C PRO A 241 11.13 5.85 5.23
N GLN A 242 10.46 5.63 4.11
CA GLN A 242 10.54 4.37 3.38
C GLN A 242 12.00 3.92 3.20
N PRO A 243 12.32 2.66 3.51
CA PRO A 243 13.67 2.14 3.32
C PRO A 243 14.00 2.15 1.82
N GLN A 244 15.05 2.88 1.43
CA GLN A 244 15.61 2.75 0.09
C GLN A 244 16.39 1.43 0.02
N PHE A 245 15.81 0.44 -0.65
CA PHE A 245 16.54 -0.78 -0.99
C PHE A 245 17.69 -0.42 -1.94
N PHE A 246 18.90 -0.91 -1.72
CA PHE A 246 20.00 -0.71 -2.68
C PHE A 246 20.18 -1.99 -3.48
N SER A 247 20.17 -1.88 -4.81
CA SER A 247 20.66 -2.94 -5.69
C SER A 247 22.16 -3.07 -5.42
N GLU A 248 22.59 -4.26 -4.99
CA GLU A 248 23.99 -4.64 -5.16
C GLU A 248 24.27 -4.58 -6.67
N LYS A 249 25.20 -3.70 -7.08
CA LYS A 249 25.85 -3.85 -8.37
C LYS A 249 26.54 -5.21 -8.32
N GLN A 250 25.94 -6.21 -8.94
CA GLN A 250 26.63 -7.44 -9.32
C GLN A 250 27.67 -7.13 -10.39
#